data_AF-A0A372JGC1-F1
#
_entry.id   AF-A0A372JGC1-F1
#
_cell.length_a   1.000
_cell.length_b   1.000
_cell.length_c   1.000
_cell.angle_alpha   90.00
_cell.angle_beta   90.00
_cell.angle_gamma   90.00
#
_symmetry.space_group_name_H-M   'P 1'
#
loop_
_entity.id
_entity.type
_entity.pdbx_description
1 polymer ?
#
loop_
_entity_poly.entity_id
_entity_poly.type
_entity_poly.pdbx_seq_one_letter_code
_entity_poly.pdbx_strand_id
1 'polypeptide(L)'
;ASPLTWAQAQQARLALALGARRPVEQPGIVRARYVDHRPPDAAPLTLTAPDDGAAVNGPAVTVRGTTAPGALVDIVATPVDTGGPAREVSVRAGADGAFEAQAPVAFGEVSLAVSATAPDGRTGQAHRTVTGEVVGGTSVLDVTDPDNDDNGPGTYRYPTAADFRPGAFDLQRFQVITDSDTVYLRTTVRDLTPTFGNQIGAQLLDVYAQDPSASPRSTAAAFPQRGYGIAAADAWTQRIEVEGFAAPVWTTADGTARQGAAVRASGATRTITIALPRAVFGTPGKDWRFAVVLTGQDGYSPDRARGFAPTPQPYQFGVCAPGGGAPVCSRDPAAVPKALDVITPAGVSQADELDPTPGPVAVRAVTVP
;
A
#
# COMPACT_ATOMS: atom_id res chain seq x y z
N ALA A 1 -1.91 37.97 7.85
CA ALA A 1 -1.62 37.75 9.28
C ALA A 1 -0.55 38.74 9.73
N SER A 2 -0.73 39.41 10.88
CA SER A 2 0.27 40.31 11.46
C SER A 2 0.18 40.26 13.00
N PRO A 3 1.31 40.05 13.71
CA PRO A 3 2.66 39.86 13.16
C PRO A 3 2.85 38.48 12.53
N LEU A 4 3.79 38.40 11.58
CA LEU A 4 4.23 37.13 10.99
C LEU A 4 5.53 36.69 11.67
N THR A 5 5.48 35.61 12.46
CA THR A 5 6.64 35.10 13.23
C THR A 5 7.87 34.86 12.36
N TRP A 6 7.70 34.35 11.14
CA TRP A 6 8.80 34.17 10.20
C TRP A 6 9.48 35.50 9.85
N ALA A 7 8.72 36.58 9.61
CA ALA A 7 9.28 37.89 9.30
C ALA A 7 10.10 38.45 10.47
N GLN A 8 9.57 38.33 11.69
CA GLN A 8 10.26 38.77 12.90
C GLN A 8 11.56 37.97 13.14
N ALA A 9 11.50 36.64 13.00
CA ALA A 9 12.68 35.78 13.12
C ALA A 9 13.74 36.09 12.06
N GLN A 10 13.33 36.35 10.82
CA GLN A 10 14.25 36.68 9.74
C GLN A 10 14.95 38.02 9.97
N GLN A 11 14.24 39.03 10.48
CA GLN A 11 14.82 40.31 10.85
C GLN A 11 15.87 40.14 11.98
N ALA A 12 15.55 39.38 13.02
CA ALA A 12 16.49 39.10 14.10
C ALA A 12 17.73 38.32 13.61
N ARG A 13 17.53 37.28 12.79
CA ARG A 13 18.60 36.48 12.20
C ARG A 13 19.55 37.33 11.35
N LEU A 14 19.01 38.22 10.52
CA LEU A 14 19.82 39.14 9.72
C LEU A 14 20.62 40.11 10.59
N ALA A 15 20.02 40.67 11.65
CA ALA A 15 20.72 41.57 12.56
C ALA A 15 21.93 40.88 13.22
N LEU A 16 21.75 39.63 13.67
CA LEU A 16 22.84 38.81 14.21
C LEU A 16 23.91 38.50 13.15
N ALA A 17 23.50 38.18 11.93
CA ALA A 17 24.42 37.90 10.83
C ALA A 17 25.27 39.11 10.42
N LEU A 18 24.69 40.31 10.42
CA LEU A 18 25.40 41.57 10.17
C LEU A 18 26.45 41.83 11.27
N GLY A 19 26.10 41.60 12.53
CA GLY A 19 27.03 41.71 13.66
C GLY A 19 28.19 40.71 13.57
N ALA A 20 27.91 39.47 13.19
CA ALA A 20 28.91 38.41 13.04
C ALA A 20 29.67 38.46 11.69
N ARG A 21 29.26 39.33 10.75
CA ARG A 21 29.71 39.38 9.35
C ARG A 21 29.67 38.03 8.63
N ARG A 22 28.73 37.18 9.01
CA ARG A 22 28.44 35.88 8.40
C ARG A 22 27.04 35.42 8.80
N PRO A 23 26.36 34.58 8.02
CA PRO A 23 25.13 33.95 8.47
C PRO A 23 25.40 33.08 9.71
N VAL A 24 24.75 33.39 10.82
CA VAL A 24 25.00 32.73 12.12
C VAL A 24 24.38 31.34 12.21
N GLU A 25 23.40 31.08 11.36
CA GLU A 25 22.71 29.81 11.23
C GLU A 25 23.37 28.86 10.21
N GLN A 26 24.37 29.32 9.45
CA GLN A 26 24.98 28.51 8.40
C GLN A 26 25.69 27.28 9.03
N PRO A 27 25.28 26.05 8.66
CA PRO A 27 25.89 24.85 9.23
C PRO A 27 27.36 24.74 8.80
N GLY A 28 28.28 24.81 9.78
CA GLY A 28 29.72 24.82 9.51
C GLY A 28 30.19 23.59 8.72
N ILE A 29 29.70 22.39 9.04
CA ILE A 29 30.06 21.14 8.35
C ILE A 29 29.62 21.12 6.87
N VAL A 30 28.47 21.72 6.55
CA VAL A 30 27.95 21.80 5.18
C VAL A 30 28.78 22.82 4.38
N ARG A 31 29.04 23.98 4.97
CA ARG A 31 29.90 25.00 4.37
C ARG A 31 31.31 24.47 4.10
N ALA A 32 31.91 23.77 5.07
CA ALA A 32 33.23 23.19 4.92
C ALA A 32 33.30 22.24 3.72
N ARG A 33 32.30 21.37 3.54
CA ARG A 33 32.25 20.38 2.46
C ARG A 33 32.01 21.00 1.08
N TYR A 34 31.18 22.04 0.97
CA TYR A 34 30.65 22.52 -0.32
C TYR A 34 31.07 23.94 -0.71
N VAL A 35 31.62 24.73 0.20
CA VAL A 35 31.95 26.15 -0.03
C VAL A 35 33.41 26.44 0.26
N ASP A 36 33.91 26.04 1.43
CA ASP A 36 35.30 26.35 1.83
C ASP A 36 36.32 25.50 1.06
N HIS A 37 35.87 24.40 0.46
CA HIS A 37 36.63 23.53 -0.43
C HIS A 37 35.92 23.44 -1.79
N ARG A 38 36.67 23.04 -2.83
CA ARG A 38 36.04 22.65 -4.09
C ARG A 38 35.04 21.52 -3.77
N PRO A 39 33.76 21.64 -4.20
CA PRO A 39 32.78 20.58 -4.00
C PRO A 39 33.36 19.23 -4.46
N PRO A 40 33.24 18.18 -3.64
CA PRO A 40 33.80 16.89 -4.00
C PRO A 40 33.11 16.37 -5.26
N ASP A 41 33.89 15.84 -6.19
CA ASP A 41 33.35 15.09 -7.31
C ASP A 41 32.64 13.82 -6.79
N ALA A 42 31.74 13.22 -7.57
CA ALA A 42 31.08 11.97 -7.17
C ALA A 42 32.06 10.80 -7.12
N ALA A 43 31.89 9.88 -6.16
CA ALA A 43 32.52 8.57 -6.24
C ALA A 43 31.77 7.72 -7.29
N PRO A 44 32.47 6.96 -8.15
CA PRO A 44 31.79 6.03 -9.05
C PRO A 44 31.08 4.97 -8.21
N LEU A 45 29.84 4.63 -8.55
CA LEU A 45 29.11 3.52 -7.97
C LEU A 45 28.18 2.94 -9.02
N THR A 46 28.29 1.65 -9.25
CA THR A 46 27.42 0.93 -10.19
C THR A 46 27.02 -0.39 -9.56
N LEU A 47 25.72 -0.65 -9.52
CA LEU A 47 25.17 -1.91 -9.03
C LEU A 47 24.91 -2.82 -10.24
N THR A 48 25.40 -4.06 -10.16
CA THR A 48 25.17 -5.11 -11.15
C THR A 48 24.17 -6.14 -10.67
N ALA A 49 23.91 -6.23 -9.36
CA ALA A 49 22.82 -7.01 -8.78
C ALA A 49 22.39 -6.41 -7.42
N PRO A 50 21.13 -6.61 -7.00
CA PRO A 50 20.03 -7.18 -7.78
C PRO A 50 19.55 -6.21 -8.87
N ASP A 51 18.74 -6.73 -9.81
CA ASP A 51 17.94 -5.89 -10.68
C ASP A 51 16.88 -5.15 -9.84
N ASP A 52 16.47 -3.98 -10.33
CA ASP A 52 15.42 -3.21 -9.68
C ASP A 52 14.07 -3.94 -9.83
N GLY A 53 13.35 -4.11 -8.71
CA GLY A 53 12.11 -4.89 -8.63
C GLY A 53 12.30 -6.41 -8.53
N ALA A 54 13.52 -6.91 -8.31
CA ALA A 54 13.76 -8.35 -8.23
C ALA A 54 13.03 -9.01 -7.04
N ALA A 55 12.42 -10.17 -7.27
CA ALA A 55 11.87 -11.01 -6.22
C ALA A 55 12.98 -11.80 -5.50
N VAL A 56 12.88 -11.91 -4.17
CA VAL A 56 13.88 -12.54 -3.32
C VAL A 56 13.25 -13.66 -2.52
N ASN A 57 13.68 -14.89 -2.84
CA ASN A 57 13.27 -16.10 -2.16
C ASN A 57 14.25 -16.42 -1.03
N GLY A 58 14.17 -15.68 0.08
CA GLY A 58 15.03 -15.89 1.24
C GLY A 58 15.20 -14.64 2.11
N PRO A 59 15.91 -14.77 3.24
CA PRO A 59 16.05 -13.69 4.23
C PRO A 59 17.05 -12.61 3.83
N ALA A 60 17.72 -12.77 2.68
CA ALA A 60 18.73 -11.83 2.20
C ALA A 60 18.86 -11.88 0.67
N VAL A 61 19.35 -10.80 0.11
CA VAL A 61 19.72 -10.68 -1.30
C VAL A 61 21.17 -10.25 -1.42
N THR A 62 21.86 -10.80 -2.42
CA THR A 62 23.23 -10.42 -2.71
C THR A 62 23.27 -9.12 -3.51
N VAL A 63 23.88 -8.08 -2.94
CA VAL A 63 24.15 -6.81 -3.61
C VAL A 63 25.59 -6.82 -4.12
N ARG A 64 25.74 -6.62 -5.43
CA ARG A 64 27.04 -6.60 -6.12
C ARG A 64 27.20 -5.35 -6.95
N GLY A 65 28.43 -4.89 -7.07
CA GLY A 65 28.75 -3.74 -7.88
C GLY A 65 30.23 -3.39 -7.92
N THR A 66 30.51 -2.23 -8.48
CA THR A 66 31.85 -1.63 -8.54
C THR A 66 31.83 -0.18 -8.07
N THR A 67 32.90 0.23 -7.41
CA THR A 67 33.16 1.61 -6.95
C THR A 67 34.66 1.91 -6.95
N ALA A 68 35.09 3.00 -6.31
CA ALA A 68 36.50 3.32 -6.14
C ALA A 68 37.21 2.25 -5.27
N PRO A 69 38.44 1.83 -5.61
CA PRO A 69 39.20 0.87 -4.80
C PRO A 69 39.30 1.29 -3.33
N GLY A 70 39.04 0.36 -2.41
CA GLY A 70 39.09 0.61 -0.96
C GLY A 70 37.96 1.47 -0.39
N ALA A 71 37.00 1.91 -1.21
CA ALA A 71 35.82 2.64 -0.72
C ALA A 71 35.03 1.79 0.29
N LEU A 72 34.48 2.45 1.32
CA LEU A 72 33.49 1.85 2.20
C LEU A 72 32.14 1.91 1.49
N VAL A 73 31.45 0.78 1.39
CA VAL A 73 30.12 0.66 0.81
C VAL A 73 29.15 0.30 1.93
N ASP A 74 28.17 1.16 2.16
CA ASP A 74 27.12 0.97 3.15
C ASP A 74 25.80 0.69 2.42
N ILE A 75 25.14 -0.41 2.77
CA ILE A 75 23.87 -0.86 2.21
C ILE A 75 22.82 -0.82 3.32
N VAL A 76 21.86 0.09 3.18
CA VAL A 76 20.74 0.23 4.11
C VAL A 76 19.51 -0.41 3.47
N ALA A 77 19.06 -1.54 4.04
CA ALA A 77 17.84 -2.24 3.66
C ALA A 77 16.67 -1.80 4.56
N THR A 78 15.65 -1.20 3.96
CA THR A 78 14.48 -0.64 4.64
C THR A 78 13.21 -1.37 4.23
N PRO A 79 12.55 -2.14 5.12
CA PRO A 79 11.27 -2.78 4.84
C PRO A 79 10.15 -1.74 4.68
N VAL A 80 9.62 -1.61 3.47
CA VAL A 80 8.55 -0.65 3.13
C VAL A 80 7.19 -1.21 3.54
N ASP A 81 6.90 -2.45 3.15
CA ASP A 81 5.59 -3.09 3.35
C ASP A 81 5.30 -3.54 4.78
N THR A 82 6.33 -3.65 5.63
CA THR A 82 6.15 -3.97 7.05
C THR A 82 6.44 -2.78 7.96
N GLY A 83 7.15 -1.76 7.46
CA GLY A 83 7.65 -0.65 8.28
C GLY A 83 8.59 -1.09 9.41
N GLY A 84 9.22 -2.26 9.26
CA GLY A 84 10.23 -2.75 10.18
C GLY A 84 11.48 -1.85 10.22
N PRO A 85 12.35 -1.98 11.23
CA PRO A 85 13.56 -1.18 11.33
C PRO A 85 14.50 -1.43 10.15
N ALA A 86 15.09 -0.36 9.63
CA ALA A 86 16.14 -0.46 8.63
C ALA A 86 17.37 -1.20 9.19
N ARG A 87 18.05 -1.96 8.33
CA ARG A 87 19.25 -2.72 8.67
C ARG A 87 20.38 -2.31 7.73
N GLU A 88 21.57 -2.17 8.30
CA GLU A 88 22.75 -1.73 7.56
C GLU A 88 23.79 -2.84 7.48
N VAL A 89 24.40 -2.98 6.31
CA VAL A 89 25.54 -3.87 6.06
C VAL A 89 26.62 -3.06 5.35
N SER A 90 27.84 -3.11 5.88
CA SER A 90 28.99 -2.40 5.32
C SER A 90 30.04 -3.37 4.80
N VAL A 91 30.63 -3.04 3.64
CA VAL A 91 31.74 -3.79 3.04
C VAL A 91 32.76 -2.84 2.44
N ARG A 92 34.02 -3.25 2.33
CA ARG A 92 35.04 -2.48 1.60
C ARG A 92 35.21 -3.04 0.19
N ALA A 93 35.23 -2.16 -0.80
CA ALA A 93 35.56 -2.53 -2.16
C ALA A 93 37.01 -3.02 -2.26
N GLY A 94 37.22 -4.05 -3.08
CA GLY A 94 38.53 -4.63 -3.36
C GLY A 94 39.47 -3.66 -4.08
N ALA A 95 40.70 -4.12 -4.33
CA ALA A 95 41.69 -3.35 -5.09
C ALA A 95 41.27 -3.09 -6.55
N ASP A 96 40.43 -3.97 -7.10
CA ASP A 96 39.78 -3.85 -8.41
C ASP A 96 38.48 -3.02 -8.36
N GLY A 97 38.09 -2.52 -7.18
CA GLY A 97 36.87 -1.74 -6.98
C GLY A 97 35.59 -2.58 -6.87
N ALA A 98 35.66 -3.90 -6.96
CA ALA A 98 34.49 -4.78 -6.82
C ALA A 98 34.05 -4.90 -5.36
N PHE A 99 32.75 -5.04 -5.13
CA PHE A 99 32.21 -5.36 -3.81
C PHE A 99 31.02 -6.32 -3.92
N GLU A 100 30.82 -7.07 -2.84
CA GLU A 100 29.68 -7.96 -2.65
C GLU A 100 29.28 -7.98 -1.16
N ALA A 101 27.99 -7.92 -0.88
CA ALA A 101 27.45 -8.09 0.46
C ALA A 101 26.04 -8.68 0.44
N GLN A 102 25.65 -9.34 1.54
CA GLN A 102 24.30 -9.85 1.74
C GLN A 102 23.47 -8.81 2.49
N ALA A 103 22.48 -8.21 1.82
CA ALA A 103 21.54 -7.29 2.44
C ALA A 103 20.31 -8.07 2.94
N PRO A 104 19.85 -7.86 4.20
CA PRO A 104 18.67 -8.55 4.71
C PRO A 104 17.42 -8.10 3.97
N VAL A 105 16.54 -9.05 3.69
CA VAL A 105 15.26 -8.83 3.00
C VAL A 105 14.13 -9.34 3.89
N ALA A 106 13.23 -8.45 4.25
CA ALA A 106 11.98 -8.77 4.93
C ALA A 106 10.87 -9.04 3.91
N PHE A 107 9.73 -9.51 4.39
CA PHE A 107 8.55 -9.66 3.56
C PHE A 107 8.10 -8.33 2.92
N GLY A 108 7.73 -8.41 1.64
CA GLY A 108 7.23 -7.30 0.84
C GLY A 108 8.33 -6.43 0.26
N GLU A 109 7.99 -5.23 -0.16
CA GLU A 109 8.96 -4.28 -0.72
C GLU A 109 10.04 -3.91 0.31
N VAL A 110 11.31 -3.98 -0.11
CA VAL A 110 12.48 -3.52 0.63
C VAL A 110 13.27 -2.56 -0.25
N SER A 111 13.47 -1.33 0.23
CA SER A 111 14.35 -0.36 -0.41
C SER A 111 15.79 -0.58 0.04
N LEU A 112 16.69 -0.74 -0.93
CA LEU A 112 18.13 -0.86 -0.73
C LEU A 112 18.79 0.46 -1.16
N ALA A 113 19.16 1.28 -0.17
CA ALA A 113 19.99 2.47 -0.39
C ALA A 113 21.46 2.08 -0.25
N VAL A 114 22.22 2.17 -1.34
CA VAL A 114 23.65 1.87 -1.37
C VAL A 114 24.43 3.16 -1.49
N SER A 115 25.34 3.40 -0.55
CA SER A 115 26.26 4.54 -0.60
C SER A 115 27.69 4.04 -0.61
N ALA A 116 28.57 4.74 -1.33
CA ALA A 116 29.99 4.46 -1.36
C ALA A 116 30.76 5.71 -0.91
N THR A 117 31.66 5.56 0.05
CA THR A 117 32.57 6.60 0.52
C THR A 117 34.00 6.21 0.16
N ALA A 118 34.56 6.91 -0.83
CA ALA A 118 35.94 6.70 -1.27
C ALA A 118 36.95 7.19 -0.21
N PRO A 119 38.20 6.66 -0.21
CA PRO A 119 39.23 7.08 0.77
C PRO A 119 39.54 8.58 0.77
N ASP A 120 39.27 9.28 -0.34
CA ASP A 120 39.44 10.72 -0.51
C ASP A 120 38.19 11.54 -0.08
N GLY A 121 37.16 10.90 0.46
CA GLY A 121 35.95 11.56 1.00
C GLY A 121 34.87 11.88 -0.03
N ARG A 122 35.05 11.48 -1.29
CA ARG A 122 33.98 11.51 -2.30
C ARG A 122 32.92 10.47 -1.98
N THR A 123 31.68 10.78 -2.34
CA THR A 123 30.52 9.92 -2.08
C THR A 123 29.76 9.61 -3.37
N GLY A 124 29.24 8.41 -3.49
CA GLY A 124 28.34 7.97 -4.57
C GLY A 124 27.14 7.26 -3.97
N GLN A 125 26.00 7.28 -4.67
CA GLN A 125 24.77 6.62 -4.21
C GLN A 125 24.07 5.90 -5.37
N ALA A 126 23.41 4.80 -5.03
CA ALA A 126 22.56 4.03 -5.92
C ALA A 126 21.41 3.42 -5.11
N HIS A 127 20.28 3.18 -5.78
CA HIS A 127 19.10 2.59 -5.16
C HIS A 127 18.65 1.36 -5.94
N ARG A 128 18.12 0.38 -5.21
CA ARG A 128 17.35 -0.73 -5.74
C ARG A 128 16.14 -0.95 -4.85
N THR A 129 15.06 -1.41 -5.44
CA THR A 129 13.95 -2.00 -4.73
C THR A 129 13.96 -3.50 -5.00
N VAL A 130 13.68 -4.30 -3.98
CA VAL A 130 13.45 -5.74 -4.11
C VAL A 130 12.17 -6.12 -3.39
N THR A 131 11.60 -7.27 -3.72
CA THR A 131 10.41 -7.80 -3.05
C THR A 131 10.75 -9.12 -2.38
N GLY A 132 10.69 -9.15 -1.05
CA GLY A 132 10.87 -10.38 -0.29
C GLY A 132 9.59 -11.18 -0.20
N GLU A 133 9.71 -12.50 -0.35
CA GLU A 133 8.66 -13.43 0.07
C GLU A 133 8.67 -13.63 1.60
N VAL A 134 7.57 -14.09 2.21
CA VAL A 134 7.57 -14.36 3.65
C VAL A 134 8.46 -15.56 3.94
N VAL A 135 9.64 -15.31 4.49
CA VAL A 135 10.57 -16.37 4.91
C VAL A 135 10.01 -17.07 6.14
N GLY A 136 9.72 -18.37 6.02
CA GLY A 136 9.11 -19.17 7.09
C GLY A 136 7.60 -18.94 7.27
N GLY A 137 6.99 -18.11 6.43
CA GLY A 137 5.55 -17.95 6.39
C GLY A 137 4.87 -18.99 5.51
N THR A 138 3.60 -19.26 5.81
CA THR A 138 2.74 -20.13 5.01
C THR A 138 1.64 -19.29 4.38
N SER A 139 1.58 -19.27 3.04
CA SER A 139 0.38 -18.80 2.34
C SER A 139 -0.70 -19.87 2.52
N VAL A 140 -1.73 -19.55 3.29
CA VAL A 140 -2.88 -20.44 3.52
C VAL A 140 -3.99 -20.19 2.51
N LEU A 141 -4.01 -18.99 1.90
CA LEU A 141 -4.93 -18.64 0.83
C LEU A 141 -4.18 -17.84 -0.23
N ASP A 142 -4.49 -18.15 -1.48
CA ASP A 142 -3.96 -17.46 -2.65
C ASP A 142 -4.99 -17.55 -3.78
N VAL A 143 -5.69 -16.44 -4.04
CA VAL A 143 -6.76 -16.37 -5.03
C VAL A 143 -6.45 -15.25 -6.00
N THR A 144 -6.54 -15.55 -7.29
CA THR A 144 -6.44 -14.57 -8.38
C THR A 144 -7.82 -14.03 -8.73
N ASP A 145 -7.84 -12.80 -9.21
CA ASP A 145 -9.03 -12.13 -9.73
C ASP A 145 -8.82 -11.73 -11.19
N PRO A 146 -9.85 -11.73 -12.05
CA PRO A 146 -9.71 -11.37 -13.46
C PRO A 146 -9.30 -9.90 -13.68
N ASP A 147 -8.43 -9.62 -14.65
CA ASP A 147 -8.15 -8.23 -15.02
C ASP A 147 -9.34 -7.56 -15.72
N ASN A 148 -9.54 -6.26 -15.46
CA ASN A 148 -10.52 -5.36 -16.10
C ASN A 148 -12.00 -5.64 -15.75
N ASP A 149 -12.27 -6.10 -14.54
CA ASP A 149 -13.62 -6.22 -13.98
C ASP A 149 -13.94 -5.20 -12.88
N ASP A 150 -13.14 -4.13 -12.79
CA ASP A 150 -13.29 -2.91 -11.96
C ASP A 150 -14.53 -2.04 -12.28
N ASN A 151 -15.63 -2.68 -12.67
CA ASN A 151 -16.85 -2.10 -13.20
C ASN A 151 -18.14 -2.63 -12.52
N GLY A 152 -18.01 -3.21 -11.33
CA GLY A 152 -19.11 -3.64 -10.47
C GLY A 152 -20.02 -4.67 -11.17
N PRO A 153 -21.32 -4.40 -11.34
CA PRO A 153 -22.24 -5.29 -12.08
C PRO A 153 -21.99 -5.32 -13.60
N GLY A 154 -20.79 -4.96 -14.09
CA GLY A 154 -20.47 -4.86 -15.52
C GLY A 154 -20.72 -3.49 -16.15
N THR A 155 -21.29 -2.53 -15.41
CA THR A 155 -21.76 -1.26 -15.99
C THR A 155 -21.07 -0.01 -15.46
N TYR A 156 -20.40 -0.10 -14.32
CA TYR A 156 -19.85 1.08 -13.66
C TYR A 156 -18.78 1.77 -14.50
N ARG A 157 -18.59 3.07 -14.25
CA ARG A 157 -17.59 3.89 -14.90
C ARG A 157 -16.81 4.68 -13.86
N TYR A 158 -15.49 4.72 -14.08
CA TYR A 158 -14.58 5.54 -13.30
C TYR A 158 -14.99 7.02 -13.31
N PRO A 159 -14.65 7.79 -12.26
CA PRO A 159 -14.79 9.23 -12.30
C PRO A 159 -13.92 9.81 -13.43
N THR A 160 -14.34 10.94 -14.00
CA THR A 160 -13.70 11.51 -15.19
C THR A 160 -12.46 12.34 -14.90
N ALA A 161 -12.18 12.67 -13.63
CA ALA A 161 -10.95 13.38 -13.28
C ALA A 161 -9.73 12.49 -13.53
N ALA A 162 -8.65 13.10 -14.02
CA ALA A 162 -7.41 12.41 -14.39
C ALA A 162 -6.66 11.80 -13.20
N ASP A 163 -7.06 12.14 -11.96
CA ASP A 163 -6.54 11.56 -10.73
C ASP A 163 -6.80 10.05 -10.63
N PHE A 164 -7.89 9.57 -11.25
CA PHE A 164 -8.28 8.16 -11.21
C PHE A 164 -7.70 7.40 -12.41
N ARG A 165 -6.63 6.65 -12.16
CA ARG A 165 -5.96 5.83 -13.17
C ARG A 165 -6.79 4.58 -13.48
N PRO A 166 -6.88 4.14 -14.75
CA PRO A 166 -7.45 2.83 -15.07
C PRO A 166 -6.74 1.73 -14.28
N GLY A 167 -7.49 0.83 -13.64
CA GLY A 167 -6.93 -0.23 -12.80
C GLY A 167 -6.77 0.14 -11.32
N ALA A 168 -7.09 1.38 -10.92
CA ALA A 168 -6.99 1.81 -9.52
C ALA A 168 -7.97 1.08 -8.58
N PHE A 169 -8.98 0.40 -9.12
CA PHE A 169 -10.04 -0.30 -8.38
C PHE A 169 -10.20 -1.74 -8.88
N ASP A 170 -9.17 -2.26 -9.53
CA ASP A 170 -9.12 -3.56 -10.19
C ASP A 170 -8.24 -4.49 -9.37
N LEU A 171 -8.88 -5.40 -8.65
CA LEU A 171 -8.24 -6.44 -7.86
C LEU A 171 -7.62 -7.44 -8.84
N GLN A 172 -6.43 -7.94 -8.49
CA GLN A 172 -5.77 -9.00 -9.28
C GLN A 172 -5.50 -10.25 -8.45
N ARG A 173 -5.36 -10.08 -7.12
CA ARG A 173 -4.99 -11.16 -6.23
C ARG A 173 -5.28 -10.82 -4.77
N PHE A 174 -5.71 -11.81 -4.02
CA PHE A 174 -5.76 -11.76 -2.56
C PHE A 174 -5.04 -12.96 -1.94
N GLN A 175 -4.20 -12.67 -0.96
CA GLN A 175 -3.43 -13.69 -0.24
C GLN A 175 -3.58 -13.53 1.27
N VAL A 176 -3.64 -14.67 1.95
CA VAL A 176 -3.54 -14.75 3.41
C VAL A 176 -2.28 -15.52 3.74
N ILE A 177 -1.32 -14.81 4.34
CA ILE A 177 0.00 -15.36 4.66
C ILE A 177 0.19 -15.27 6.17
N THR A 178 0.72 -16.32 6.77
CA THR A 178 0.87 -16.41 8.23
C THR A 178 2.29 -16.77 8.61
N ASP A 179 2.81 -16.14 9.66
CA ASP A 179 4.05 -16.56 10.33
C ASP A 179 3.76 -16.85 11.83
N SER A 180 4.80 -16.92 12.68
CA SER A 180 4.64 -17.19 14.11
C SER A 180 3.80 -16.15 14.84
N ASP A 181 3.87 -14.88 14.43
CA ASP A 181 3.37 -13.73 15.20
C ASP A 181 2.37 -12.87 14.42
N THR A 182 2.36 -12.96 13.10
CA THR A 182 1.65 -12.06 12.20
C THR A 182 0.81 -12.82 11.17
N VAL A 183 -0.38 -12.29 10.90
CA VAL A 183 -1.18 -12.62 9.73
C VAL A 183 -1.14 -11.43 8.78
N TYR A 184 -0.74 -11.68 7.55
CA TYR A 184 -0.71 -10.73 6.45
C TYR A 184 -1.89 -10.98 5.52
N LEU A 185 -2.74 -9.97 5.36
CA LEU A 185 -3.76 -9.92 4.30
C LEU A 185 -3.18 -9.04 3.20
N ARG A 186 -2.81 -9.63 2.06
CA ARG A 186 -2.16 -8.93 0.95
C ARG A 186 -3.08 -8.90 -0.25
N THR A 187 -3.47 -7.70 -0.66
CA THR A 187 -4.28 -7.45 -1.85
C THR A 187 -3.41 -6.83 -2.92
N THR A 188 -3.42 -7.39 -4.14
CA THR A 188 -2.77 -6.80 -5.32
C THR A 188 -3.84 -6.13 -6.18
N VAL A 189 -3.55 -4.93 -6.67
CA VAL A 189 -4.40 -4.20 -7.62
C VAL A 189 -3.66 -3.94 -8.93
N ARG A 190 -4.39 -3.72 -10.03
CA ARG A 190 -3.79 -3.54 -11.35
C ARG A 190 -2.97 -2.26 -11.47
N ASP A 191 -3.41 -1.17 -10.86
CA ASP A 191 -2.66 0.08 -10.72
C ASP A 191 -2.76 0.61 -9.29
N LEU A 192 -1.61 0.87 -8.66
CA LEU A 192 -1.54 1.51 -7.36
C LEU A 192 -0.74 2.80 -7.43
N THR A 193 -0.90 3.58 -8.51
CA THR A 193 -0.27 4.90 -8.61
C THR A 193 -0.80 5.82 -7.50
N PRO A 194 0.04 6.58 -6.78
CA PRO A 194 -0.44 7.49 -5.75
C PRO A 194 -1.51 8.46 -6.26
N THR A 195 -2.61 8.56 -5.52
CA THR A 195 -3.72 9.49 -5.79
C THR A 195 -3.85 10.45 -4.61
N PHE A 196 -4.08 11.74 -4.89
CA PHE A 196 -4.17 12.80 -3.86
C PHE A 196 -3.00 12.81 -2.85
N GLY A 197 -1.79 12.45 -3.30
CA GLY A 197 -0.58 12.44 -2.48
C GLY A 197 -0.42 11.23 -1.55
N ASN A 198 -1.26 10.20 -1.68
CA ASN A 198 -1.15 8.95 -0.90
C ASN A 198 -1.15 7.71 -1.82
N GLN A 199 -0.36 6.70 -1.47
CA GLN A 199 -0.24 5.45 -2.23
C GLN A 199 -1.58 4.72 -2.40
N ILE A 200 -2.43 4.75 -1.36
CA ILE A 200 -3.79 4.19 -1.38
C ILE A 200 -4.84 5.30 -1.28
N GLY A 201 -4.58 6.45 -1.91
CA GLY A 201 -5.45 7.62 -1.82
C GLY A 201 -6.76 7.52 -2.61
N ALA A 202 -6.87 6.56 -3.54
CA ALA A 202 -8.13 6.29 -4.22
C ALA A 202 -8.91 5.14 -3.57
N GLN A 203 -8.20 4.15 -3.01
CA GLN A 203 -8.75 2.86 -2.60
C GLN A 203 -9.36 2.91 -1.20
N LEU A 204 -10.47 2.19 -1.05
CA LEU A 204 -11.10 1.86 0.22
C LEU A 204 -11.36 0.36 0.22
N LEU A 205 -10.51 -0.37 0.94
CA LEU A 205 -10.48 -1.83 0.96
C LEU A 205 -11.14 -2.33 2.25
N ASP A 206 -12.19 -3.13 2.11
CA ASP A 206 -12.81 -3.89 3.19
C ASP A 206 -12.44 -5.37 3.07
N VAL A 207 -11.94 -5.96 4.16
CA VAL A 207 -11.75 -7.41 4.29
C VAL A 207 -12.60 -7.93 5.44
N TYR A 208 -13.55 -8.79 5.12
CA TYR A 208 -14.44 -9.46 6.05
C TYR A 208 -13.97 -10.90 6.25
N ALA A 209 -13.42 -11.19 7.43
CA ALA A 209 -12.91 -12.51 7.79
C ALA A 209 -13.93 -13.28 8.63
N GLN A 210 -14.17 -14.54 8.28
CA GLN A 210 -14.93 -15.51 9.06
C GLN A 210 -13.96 -16.52 9.67
N ASP A 211 -13.80 -16.45 10.99
CA ASP A 211 -13.28 -17.55 11.80
C ASP A 211 -14.41 -18.56 12.04
N PRO A 212 -14.30 -19.81 11.55
CA PRO A 212 -15.36 -20.81 11.67
C PRO A 212 -15.65 -21.21 13.13
N SER A 213 -14.72 -20.97 14.05
CA SER A 213 -14.86 -21.28 15.47
C SER A 213 -15.43 -20.13 16.31
N ALA A 214 -15.53 -18.93 15.74
CA ALA A 214 -15.94 -17.74 16.47
C ALA A 214 -17.40 -17.33 16.18
N SER A 215 -17.98 -16.67 17.18
CA SER A 215 -19.32 -16.08 17.18
C SER A 215 -19.34 -14.82 18.08
N PRO A 216 -20.24 -13.86 17.87
CA PRO A 216 -21.29 -13.82 16.83
C PRO A 216 -20.71 -13.58 15.42
N ARG A 217 -21.59 -13.68 14.41
CA ARG A 217 -21.28 -13.37 13.01
C ARG A 217 -22.22 -12.29 12.49
N SER A 218 -21.76 -11.50 11.53
CA SER A 218 -22.51 -10.42 10.90
C SER A 218 -22.52 -10.54 9.38
N THR A 219 -23.61 -10.12 8.75
CA THR A 219 -23.71 -9.97 7.30
C THR A 219 -23.62 -8.50 6.88
N ALA A 220 -23.49 -7.56 7.82
CA ALA A 220 -23.49 -6.14 7.51
C ALA A 220 -22.18 -5.74 6.82
N ALA A 221 -22.27 -4.88 5.81
CA ALA A 221 -21.11 -4.15 5.32
C ALA A 221 -20.63 -3.11 6.35
N ALA A 222 -19.55 -2.40 6.04
CA ALA A 222 -18.99 -1.42 6.95
C ALA A 222 -19.98 -0.32 7.36
N PHE A 223 -20.82 0.08 6.40
CA PHE A 223 -21.90 1.04 6.55
C PHE A 223 -23.12 0.57 5.72
N PRO A 224 -24.37 0.82 6.15
CA PRO A 224 -25.55 0.49 5.35
C PRO A 224 -25.57 1.15 3.96
N GLN A 225 -24.97 2.34 3.84
CA GLN A 225 -24.87 3.12 2.60
C GLN A 225 -23.97 2.45 1.53
N ARG A 226 -23.27 1.36 1.87
CA ARG A 226 -22.48 0.57 0.92
C ARG A 226 -23.35 -0.13 -0.13
N GLY A 227 -24.64 -0.36 0.14
CA GLY A 227 -25.56 -0.97 -0.81
C GLY A 227 -25.35 -2.48 -1.03
N TYR A 228 -24.54 -3.13 -0.20
CA TYR A 228 -24.34 -4.58 -0.18
C TYR A 228 -24.29 -5.12 1.25
N GLY A 229 -24.46 -6.43 1.41
CA GLY A 229 -24.08 -7.19 2.60
C GLY A 229 -23.16 -8.36 2.23
N ILE A 230 -22.74 -9.12 3.23
CA ILE A 230 -22.04 -10.40 3.04
C ILE A 230 -23.07 -11.52 3.12
N ALA A 231 -22.95 -12.52 2.24
CA ALA A 231 -23.90 -13.63 2.21
C ALA A 231 -23.98 -14.35 3.57
N ALA A 232 -25.18 -14.80 3.94
CA ALA A 232 -25.44 -15.37 5.27
C ALA A 232 -24.55 -16.59 5.59
N ALA A 233 -24.24 -17.43 4.61
CA ALA A 233 -23.32 -18.55 4.77
C ALA A 233 -21.89 -18.10 5.12
N ASP A 234 -21.51 -16.91 4.67
CA ASP A 234 -20.18 -16.32 4.73
C ASP A 234 -20.09 -15.18 5.76
N ALA A 235 -21.09 -15.05 6.64
CA ALA A 235 -21.18 -14.02 7.67
C ALA A 235 -19.88 -13.94 8.49
N TRP A 236 -19.31 -12.75 8.59
CA TRP A 236 -17.97 -12.52 9.11
C TRP A 236 -17.95 -12.37 10.63
N THR A 237 -16.80 -12.67 11.24
CA THR A 237 -16.54 -12.48 12.67
C THR A 237 -15.69 -11.24 12.93
N GLN A 238 -14.88 -10.84 11.94
CA GLN A 238 -14.01 -9.67 11.99
C GLN A 238 -14.04 -8.91 10.65
N ARG A 239 -13.97 -7.58 10.70
CA ARG A 239 -13.84 -6.69 9.54
C ARG A 239 -12.62 -5.82 9.72
N ILE A 240 -11.85 -5.63 8.65
CA ILE A 240 -10.78 -4.65 8.55
C ILE A 240 -11.06 -3.73 7.36
N GLU A 241 -11.22 -2.44 7.62
CA GLU A 241 -11.41 -1.38 6.61
C GLU A 241 -10.15 -0.52 6.54
N VAL A 242 -9.65 -0.26 5.33
CA VAL A 242 -8.38 0.39 5.06
C VAL A 242 -8.52 1.47 3.99
N GLU A 243 -7.95 2.65 4.26
CA GLU A 243 -7.88 3.77 3.34
C GLU A 243 -6.60 4.62 3.56
N GLY A 244 -6.30 5.52 2.62
CA GLY A 244 -5.10 6.38 2.69
C GLY A 244 -5.16 7.56 3.66
N PHE A 245 -6.34 7.97 4.13
CA PHE A 245 -6.52 9.21 4.89
C PHE A 245 -7.03 9.03 6.32
N ALA A 246 -7.08 7.79 6.81
CA ALA A 246 -7.39 7.49 8.21
C ALA A 246 -6.61 6.26 8.69
N ALA A 247 -6.61 6.05 10.00
CA ALA A 247 -6.13 4.80 10.58
C ALA A 247 -7.06 3.64 10.17
N PRO A 248 -6.53 2.40 10.02
CA PRO A 248 -7.35 1.24 9.72
C PRO A 248 -8.40 1.00 10.81
N VAL A 249 -9.59 0.59 10.41
CA VAL A 249 -10.68 0.22 11.34
C VAL A 249 -10.76 -1.30 11.40
N TRP A 250 -10.41 -1.88 12.54
CA TRP A 250 -10.56 -3.31 12.79
C TRP A 250 -11.63 -3.53 13.86
N THR A 251 -12.67 -4.29 13.55
CA THR A 251 -13.84 -4.48 14.42
C THR A 251 -14.38 -5.90 14.33
N THR A 252 -14.83 -6.47 15.45
CA THR A 252 -15.52 -7.76 15.49
C THR A 252 -17.03 -7.61 15.24
N ALA A 253 -17.70 -8.71 14.91
CA ALA A 253 -19.13 -8.70 14.52
C ALA A 253 -20.08 -8.17 15.61
N ASP A 254 -19.66 -8.16 16.88
CA ASP A 254 -20.38 -7.57 18.01
C ASP A 254 -20.17 -6.05 18.17
N GLY A 255 -19.34 -5.43 17.31
CA GLY A 255 -18.99 -4.02 17.35
C GLY A 255 -17.74 -3.69 18.18
N THR A 256 -17.03 -4.69 18.73
CA THR A 256 -15.81 -4.43 19.52
C THR A 256 -14.65 -4.02 18.61
N ALA A 257 -14.08 -2.85 18.85
CA ALA A 257 -12.88 -2.39 18.14
C ALA A 257 -11.63 -3.15 18.59
N ARG A 258 -10.75 -3.45 17.63
CA ARG A 258 -9.45 -4.10 17.83
C ARG A 258 -8.32 -3.15 17.41
N GLN A 259 -7.13 -3.40 17.93
CA GLN A 259 -5.94 -2.57 17.72
C GLN A 259 -4.81 -3.44 17.17
N GLY A 260 -3.81 -2.80 16.58
CA GLY A 260 -2.60 -3.47 16.10
C GLY A 260 -2.59 -3.80 14.61
N ALA A 261 -3.64 -3.47 13.87
CA ALA A 261 -3.60 -3.51 12.41
C ALA A 261 -2.59 -2.47 11.88
N ALA A 262 -1.61 -2.94 11.12
CA ALA A 262 -0.65 -2.08 10.44
C ALA A 262 -0.82 -2.23 8.93
N VAL A 263 -1.03 -1.11 8.24
CA VAL A 263 -1.23 -1.09 6.80
C VAL A 263 -0.01 -0.48 6.12
N ARG A 264 0.44 -1.10 5.05
CA ARG A 264 1.40 -0.52 4.11
C ARG A 264 0.95 -0.78 2.68
N ALA A 265 1.42 0.08 1.80
CA ALA A 265 1.14 -0.03 0.39
C ALA A 265 2.43 0.20 -0.40
N SER A 266 2.60 -0.56 -1.48
CA SER A 266 3.74 -0.48 -2.38
C SER A 266 3.26 -0.25 -3.80
N GLY A 267 3.72 0.84 -4.41
CA GLY A 267 3.48 1.09 -5.83
C GLY A 267 4.27 0.17 -6.75
N ALA A 268 5.42 -0.33 -6.28
CA ALA A 268 6.29 -1.21 -7.07
C ALA A 268 5.66 -2.60 -7.24
N THR A 269 5.15 -3.18 -6.15
CA THR A 269 4.45 -4.48 -6.19
C THR A 269 2.95 -4.34 -6.45
N ARG A 270 2.42 -3.11 -6.37
CA ARG A 270 0.99 -2.79 -6.46
C ARG A 270 0.16 -3.49 -5.39
N THR A 271 0.72 -3.61 -4.18
CA THR A 271 0.08 -4.32 -3.08
C THR A 271 -0.34 -3.40 -1.95
N ILE A 272 -1.48 -3.71 -1.34
CA ILE A 272 -1.92 -3.23 -0.03
C ILE A 272 -1.78 -4.41 0.95
N THR A 273 -0.91 -4.25 1.95
CA THR A 273 -0.61 -5.29 2.94
C THR A 273 -1.09 -4.85 4.32
N ILE A 274 -1.96 -5.66 4.91
CA ILE A 274 -2.48 -5.50 6.27
C ILE A 274 -1.80 -6.54 7.15
N ALA A 275 -0.94 -6.11 8.07
CA ALA A 275 -0.33 -6.95 9.09
C ALA A 275 -1.17 -6.91 10.38
N LEU A 276 -1.55 -8.08 10.88
CA LEU A 276 -2.40 -8.27 12.04
C LEU A 276 -1.69 -9.17 13.07
N PRO A 277 -1.66 -8.83 14.37
CA PRO A 277 -1.11 -9.70 15.39
C PRO A 277 -1.89 -11.01 15.43
N ARG A 278 -1.22 -12.13 15.15
CA ARG A 278 -1.83 -13.47 15.07
C ARG A 278 -2.53 -13.86 16.38
N ALA A 279 -1.95 -13.46 17.53
CA ALA A 279 -2.53 -13.69 18.85
C ALA A 279 -3.91 -13.02 19.04
N VAL A 280 -4.21 -11.97 18.28
CA VAL A 280 -5.49 -11.23 18.36
C VAL A 280 -6.41 -11.61 17.20
N PHE A 281 -5.87 -11.73 15.98
CA PHE A 281 -6.66 -12.05 14.79
C PHE A 281 -7.11 -13.50 14.73
N GLY A 282 -6.32 -14.41 15.30
CA GLY A 282 -6.54 -15.85 15.18
C GLY A 282 -5.53 -16.49 14.22
N THR A 283 -5.72 -17.78 13.96
CA THR A 283 -4.87 -18.56 13.06
C THR A 283 -5.70 -19.02 11.85
N PRO A 284 -5.67 -18.26 10.74
CA PRO A 284 -6.27 -18.70 9.50
C PRO A 284 -5.77 -20.09 9.09
N GLY A 285 -6.71 -20.94 8.71
CA GLY A 285 -6.49 -22.30 8.28
C GLY A 285 -7.75 -22.81 7.60
N LYS A 286 -7.81 -24.12 7.36
CA LYS A 286 -8.94 -24.76 6.68
C LYS A 286 -10.30 -24.22 7.15
N ASP A 287 -11.17 -23.94 6.18
CA ASP A 287 -12.56 -23.46 6.34
C ASP A 287 -12.72 -22.01 6.85
N TRP A 288 -11.63 -21.28 7.09
CA TRP A 288 -11.70 -19.81 7.18
C TRP A 288 -12.20 -19.21 5.89
N ARG A 289 -12.94 -18.10 5.96
CA ARG A 289 -13.44 -17.41 4.77
C ARG A 289 -13.10 -15.93 4.78
N PHE A 290 -12.91 -15.38 3.59
CA PHE A 290 -12.58 -13.97 3.37
C PHE A 290 -13.45 -13.42 2.24
N ALA A 291 -14.32 -12.45 2.53
CA ALA A 291 -14.91 -11.59 1.50
C ALA A 291 -14.08 -10.31 1.42
N VAL A 292 -13.65 -9.96 0.20
CA VAL A 292 -12.76 -8.84 -0.07
C VAL A 292 -13.48 -7.90 -1.01
N VAL A 293 -13.65 -6.64 -0.61
CA VAL A 293 -14.40 -5.66 -1.37
C VAL A 293 -13.56 -4.41 -1.57
N LEU A 294 -13.39 -4.00 -2.82
CA LEU A 294 -12.72 -2.75 -3.18
C LEU A 294 -13.76 -1.70 -3.58
N THR A 295 -13.73 -0.58 -2.88
CA THR A 295 -14.56 0.60 -3.12
C THR A 295 -13.65 1.80 -3.39
N GLY A 296 -14.18 2.86 -4.01
CA GLY A 296 -13.49 4.15 -4.06
C GLY A 296 -13.62 4.93 -2.76
N GLN A 297 -12.52 5.48 -2.27
CA GLN A 297 -12.43 6.32 -1.08
C GLN A 297 -12.94 7.73 -1.37
N ASP A 298 -13.69 8.30 -0.41
CA ASP A 298 -14.05 9.71 -0.35
C ASP A 298 -14.17 10.17 1.11
N GLY A 299 -13.19 10.94 1.58
CA GLY A 299 -13.12 11.43 2.95
C GLY A 299 -14.20 12.45 3.32
N TYR A 300 -14.93 12.99 2.34
CA TYR A 300 -16.07 13.88 2.55
C TYR A 300 -17.39 13.15 2.71
N SER A 301 -17.43 11.85 2.39
CA SER A 301 -18.63 11.02 2.56
C SER A 301 -18.75 10.50 4.00
N PRO A 302 -19.97 10.44 4.58
CA PRO A 302 -20.18 9.91 5.93
C PRO A 302 -19.83 8.42 6.07
N ASP A 303 -19.85 7.66 4.98
CA ASP A 303 -19.43 6.26 4.93
C ASP A 303 -18.02 6.09 4.34
N ARG A 304 -17.26 7.18 4.19
CA ARG A 304 -15.92 7.21 3.57
C ARG A 304 -15.87 6.75 2.12
N ALA A 305 -17.02 6.45 1.50
CA ALA A 305 -17.13 5.89 0.17
C ALA A 305 -17.46 6.96 -0.87
N ARG A 306 -16.77 6.92 -2.00
CA ARG A 306 -17.12 7.71 -3.16
C ARG A 306 -18.49 7.30 -3.68
N GLY A 307 -19.34 8.30 -3.88
CA GLY A 307 -20.69 8.11 -4.40
C GLY A 307 -20.73 7.85 -5.90
N PHE A 308 -21.96 7.57 -6.35
CA PHE A 308 -22.30 7.33 -7.75
C PHE A 308 -23.23 8.42 -8.27
N ALA A 309 -23.15 8.67 -9.57
CA ALA A 309 -24.09 9.44 -10.37
C ALA A 309 -24.61 8.55 -11.52
N PRO A 310 -25.70 8.92 -12.23
CA PRO A 310 -26.20 8.10 -13.34
C PRO A 310 -25.14 7.85 -14.43
N THR A 311 -24.34 8.89 -14.71
CA THR A 311 -23.17 8.87 -15.60
C THR A 311 -21.95 9.41 -14.87
N PRO A 312 -20.71 9.02 -15.23
CA PRO A 312 -19.52 9.40 -14.47
C PRO A 312 -19.35 10.92 -14.41
N GLN A 313 -18.99 11.42 -13.23
CA GLN A 313 -18.68 12.83 -12.97
C GLN A 313 -17.19 12.95 -12.62
N PRO A 314 -16.61 14.16 -12.48
CA PRO A 314 -15.19 14.31 -12.17
C PRO A 314 -14.75 13.49 -10.94
N TYR A 315 -15.58 13.45 -9.88
CA TYR A 315 -15.25 12.79 -8.62
C TYR A 315 -16.33 11.82 -8.12
N GLN A 316 -17.24 11.38 -8.98
CA GLN A 316 -18.22 10.33 -8.67
C GLN A 316 -18.18 9.28 -9.76
N PHE A 317 -18.32 8.01 -9.36
CA PHE A 317 -18.48 6.93 -10.32
C PHE A 317 -19.77 7.11 -11.11
N GLY A 318 -19.81 6.59 -12.33
CA GLY A 318 -21.05 6.44 -13.08
C GLY A 318 -21.64 5.06 -12.82
N VAL A 319 -22.96 4.98 -12.60
CA VAL A 319 -23.67 3.69 -12.65
C VAL A 319 -23.56 3.08 -14.04
N CYS A 320 -23.62 3.92 -15.08
CA CYS A 320 -23.42 3.51 -16.47
C CYS A 320 -22.65 4.57 -17.28
N ALA A 321 -22.19 4.17 -18.47
CA ALA A 321 -21.82 5.14 -19.51
C ALA A 321 -23.03 5.96 -19.95
N PRO A 322 -22.84 7.19 -20.48
CA PRO A 322 -23.91 7.93 -21.14
C PRO A 322 -24.63 7.10 -22.20
N GLY A 323 -25.96 7.01 -22.10
CA GLY A 323 -26.78 6.20 -23.02
C GLY A 323 -26.81 4.69 -22.72
N GLY A 324 -26.26 4.23 -21.60
CA GLY A 324 -26.35 2.83 -21.17
C GLY A 324 -27.80 2.36 -20.96
N GLY A 325 -28.14 1.20 -21.52
CA GLY A 325 -29.50 0.65 -21.49
C GLY A 325 -29.71 -0.56 -20.57
N ALA A 326 -28.69 -0.97 -19.80
CA ALA A 326 -28.82 -2.08 -18.86
C ALA A 326 -29.81 -1.72 -17.74
N PRO A 327 -30.58 -2.68 -17.17
CA PRO A 327 -31.57 -2.38 -16.13
C PRO A 327 -31.01 -1.63 -14.92
N VAL A 328 -29.77 -1.93 -14.52
CA VAL A 328 -29.06 -1.22 -13.44
C VAL A 328 -28.85 0.27 -13.73
N CYS A 329 -28.76 0.69 -15.00
CA CYS A 329 -28.56 2.10 -15.39
C CYS A 329 -29.72 3.02 -14.98
N SER A 330 -30.91 2.46 -14.71
CA SER A 330 -32.10 3.21 -14.28
C SER A 330 -32.30 3.20 -12.75
N ARG A 331 -31.41 2.53 -12.00
CA ARG A 331 -31.46 2.50 -10.53
C ARG A 331 -31.03 3.85 -9.96
N ASP A 332 -31.55 4.18 -8.78
CA ASP A 332 -31.06 5.31 -7.99
C ASP A 332 -29.57 5.10 -7.70
N PRO A 333 -28.67 6.01 -8.11
CA PRO A 333 -27.24 5.91 -7.83
C PRO A 333 -26.90 5.80 -6.35
N ALA A 334 -27.77 6.27 -5.45
CA ALA A 334 -27.55 6.12 -4.01
C ALA A 334 -27.87 4.70 -3.49
N ALA A 335 -28.53 3.86 -4.29
CA ALA A 335 -29.01 2.54 -3.91
C ALA A 335 -28.25 1.37 -4.58
N VAL A 336 -27.34 1.65 -5.51
CA VAL A 336 -26.49 0.61 -6.12
C VAL A 336 -25.34 0.23 -5.17
N PRO A 337 -24.81 -1.02 -5.22
CA PRO A 337 -23.68 -1.39 -4.37
C PRO A 337 -22.45 -0.56 -4.73
N LYS A 338 -21.75 -0.03 -3.74
CA LYS A 338 -20.55 0.77 -3.95
C LYS A 338 -19.28 -0.04 -4.24
N ALA A 339 -19.38 -1.38 -4.21
CA ALA A 339 -18.30 -2.27 -4.61
C ALA A 339 -17.99 -2.06 -6.09
N LEU A 340 -16.76 -1.64 -6.40
CA LEU A 340 -16.26 -1.60 -7.77
C LEU A 340 -15.80 -2.98 -8.20
N ASP A 341 -15.27 -3.73 -7.24
CA ASP A 341 -14.64 -5.02 -7.46
C ASP A 341 -14.62 -5.86 -6.18
N VAL A 342 -14.72 -7.19 -6.30
CA VAL A 342 -14.74 -8.18 -5.22
C VAL A 342 -14.03 -9.48 -5.63
N ILE A 343 -13.28 -10.07 -4.70
CA ILE A 343 -12.73 -11.41 -4.93
C ILE A 343 -13.86 -12.44 -4.86
N THR A 344 -14.16 -13.08 -5.98
CA THR A 344 -15.25 -14.07 -6.07
C THR A 344 -14.78 -15.52 -5.84
N PRO A 345 -15.64 -16.39 -5.25
CA PRO A 345 -15.39 -17.83 -5.27
C PRO A 345 -15.42 -18.41 -6.68
N ALA A 346 -14.72 -19.53 -6.88
CA ALA A 346 -14.72 -20.22 -8.17
C ALA A 346 -16.15 -20.52 -8.66
N GLY A 347 -16.46 -20.08 -9.89
CA GLY A 347 -17.75 -20.26 -10.53
C GLY A 347 -18.82 -19.21 -10.15
N VAL A 348 -18.49 -18.22 -9.34
CA VAL A 348 -19.34 -17.05 -9.07
C VAL A 348 -18.97 -15.92 -10.04
N SER A 349 -19.96 -15.29 -10.65
CA SER A 349 -19.79 -14.12 -11.52
C SER A 349 -19.92 -12.85 -10.68
N GLN A 350 -18.88 -12.00 -10.69
CA GLN A 350 -18.92 -10.66 -10.07
C GLN A 350 -20.10 -9.84 -10.59
N ALA A 351 -20.31 -9.83 -11.90
CA ALA A 351 -21.36 -9.03 -12.52
C ALA A 351 -22.75 -9.43 -12.04
N ASP A 352 -23.00 -10.73 -11.85
CA ASP A 352 -24.28 -11.24 -11.35
C ASP A 352 -24.41 -11.05 -9.83
N GLU A 353 -23.33 -11.24 -9.08
CA GLU A 353 -23.31 -11.06 -7.62
C GLU A 353 -23.58 -9.60 -7.23
N LEU A 354 -22.96 -8.66 -7.93
CA LEU A 354 -23.10 -7.22 -7.69
C LEU A 354 -24.30 -6.60 -8.40
N ASP A 355 -25.12 -7.36 -9.14
CA ASP A 355 -26.33 -6.82 -9.75
C ASP A 355 -27.43 -6.59 -8.70
N PRO A 356 -27.84 -5.34 -8.42
CA PRO A 356 -28.93 -5.07 -7.47
C PRO A 356 -30.32 -5.28 -8.07
N THR A 357 -30.43 -5.66 -9.34
CA THR A 357 -31.73 -5.80 -10.00
C THR A 357 -32.59 -6.94 -9.47
N PRO A 358 -32.04 -8.13 -9.13
CA PRO A 358 -32.82 -9.25 -8.59
C PRO A 358 -33.16 -9.12 -7.10
N GLY A 359 -32.42 -8.29 -6.36
CA GLY A 359 -32.60 -8.12 -4.91
C GLY A 359 -31.39 -7.47 -4.24
N PRO A 360 -31.34 -7.47 -2.88
CA PRO A 360 -30.18 -6.98 -2.14
C PRO A 360 -28.92 -7.77 -2.51
N VAL A 361 -27.83 -7.04 -2.76
CA VAL A 361 -26.52 -7.62 -3.11
C VAL A 361 -25.89 -8.28 -1.90
N ALA A 362 -25.39 -9.49 -2.09
CA ALA A 362 -24.77 -10.31 -1.04
C ALA A 362 -23.43 -10.89 -1.55
N VAL A 363 -22.33 -10.26 -1.16
CA VAL A 363 -20.97 -10.64 -1.56
C VAL A 363 -20.60 -11.98 -0.91
N ARG A 364 -20.04 -12.90 -1.70
CA ARG A 364 -19.55 -14.20 -1.23
C ARG A 364 -18.10 -14.13 -0.77
N ALA A 365 -17.72 -15.06 0.10
CA ALA A 365 -16.35 -15.17 0.58
C ALA A 365 -15.62 -16.35 -0.06
N VAL A 366 -14.33 -16.18 -0.36
CA VAL A 366 -13.43 -17.28 -0.71
C VAL A 366 -13.04 -18.06 0.54
N THR A 367 -12.88 -19.38 0.41
CA THR A 367 -12.62 -20.29 1.53
C THR A 367 -11.19 -20.82 1.47
N VAL A 368 -10.53 -20.87 2.62
CA VAL A 368 -9.24 -21.54 2.80
C VAL A 368 -9.43 -23.05 2.63
N PRO A 369 -8.71 -23.71 1.69
CA PRO A 369 -8.95 -25.10 1.31
C PRO A 369 -8.77 -26.14 2.44
#